data_AF-A0A937TSB7-F1
#
_entry.id   AF-A0A937TSB7-F1
#
_cell.length_a   1.000
_cell.length_b   1.000
_cell.length_c   1.000
_cell.angle_alpha   90.00
_cell.angle_beta   90.00
_cell.angle_gamma   90.00
#
_symmetry.space_group_name_H-M   'P 1'
#
loop_
_entity.id
_entity.type
_entity.pdbx_description
1 polymer ?
#
loop_
_entity_poly.entity_id
_entity_poly.type
_entity_poly.pdbx_seq_one_letter_code
_entity_poly.pdbx_strand_id
1 'polypeptide(L)'
;MEVNTLDVFWQSLFNFLGKIALPCIPFYLGWKLSQKTFIKQLLLDTLKQRFDALHEIKSVIRNIPPDLSRKELIDRLNSDPEFCKSLTSRLIRLFGLRNERIPFLESEFIDLLDKRLEPLFIIENGTYIFRKEKIEEFANFAEEAKSLVASIEEKLTREHKNQLK
;
A
#
# COMPACT_ATOMS: atom_id res chain seq x y z
N MET A 1 -75.95 -12.95 -3.79
CA MET A 1 -74.60 -12.67 -4.32
C MET A 1 -73.69 -12.47 -3.13
N GLU A 2 -73.06 -13.53 -2.64
CA GLU A 2 -72.05 -13.43 -1.59
C GLU A 2 -70.78 -12.87 -2.23
N VAL A 3 -70.48 -11.61 -1.92
CA VAL A 3 -69.21 -11.00 -2.32
C VAL A 3 -68.12 -11.69 -1.51
N ASN A 4 -67.25 -12.42 -2.20
CA ASN A 4 -66.18 -13.21 -1.61
C ASN A 4 -65.20 -12.26 -0.90
N THR A 5 -65.36 -12.09 0.40
CA THR A 5 -64.57 -11.18 1.25
C THR A 5 -63.08 -11.51 1.25
N LEU A 6 -62.75 -12.78 0.96
CA LEU A 6 -61.38 -13.24 0.75
C LEU A 6 -60.71 -12.59 -0.47
N ASP A 7 -61.42 -12.46 -1.59
CA ASP A 7 -60.86 -11.85 -2.81
C ASP A 7 -60.59 -10.34 -2.62
N VAL A 8 -61.48 -9.66 -1.89
CA VAL A 8 -61.31 -8.23 -1.57
C VAL A 8 -60.12 -8.00 -0.62
N PHE A 9 -59.92 -8.90 0.35
CA PHE A 9 -58.78 -8.86 1.25
C PHE A 9 -57.45 -9.07 0.49
N TRP A 10 -57.37 -10.10 -0.37
CA TRP A 10 -56.16 -10.36 -1.15
C TRP A 10 -55.86 -9.24 -2.16
N GLN A 11 -56.86 -8.71 -2.86
CA GLN A 11 -56.67 -7.56 -3.76
C GLN A 11 -56.19 -6.30 -3.01
N SER A 12 -56.73 -6.05 -1.81
CA SER A 12 -56.30 -4.92 -0.98
C SER A 12 -54.86 -5.11 -0.46
N LEU A 13 -54.51 -6.32 -0.03
CA LEU A 13 -53.17 -6.67 0.44
C LEU A 13 -52.13 -6.55 -0.68
N PHE A 14 -52.42 -7.04 -1.89
CA PHE A 14 -51.54 -6.91 -3.04
C PHE A 14 -51.39 -5.45 -3.51
N ASN A 15 -52.45 -4.64 -3.46
CA ASN A 15 -52.37 -3.21 -3.74
C ASN A 15 -51.56 -2.44 -2.67
N PHE A 16 -51.68 -2.83 -1.41
CA PHE A 16 -50.90 -2.26 -0.30
C PHE A 16 -49.42 -2.62 -0.41
N LEU A 17 -49.12 -3.90 -0.67
CA LEU A 17 -47.76 -4.38 -0.93
C LEU A 17 -47.17 -3.75 -2.20
N GLY A 18 -47.96 -3.58 -3.27
CA GLY A 18 -47.54 -2.87 -4.48
C GLY A 18 -47.21 -1.39 -4.22
N LYS A 19 -48.01 -0.70 -3.40
CA LYS A 19 -47.78 0.70 -3.01
C LYS A 19 -46.57 0.88 -2.08
N ILE A 20 -46.21 -0.13 -1.29
CA ILE A 20 -45.02 -0.10 -0.41
C ILE A 20 -43.76 -0.57 -1.15
N ALA A 21 -43.87 -1.61 -1.98
CA ALA A 21 -42.74 -2.16 -2.71
C ALA A 21 -42.20 -1.19 -3.77
N LEU A 22 -43.07 -0.47 -4.49
CA LEU A 22 -42.64 0.50 -5.52
C LEU A 22 -41.72 1.62 -5.00
N PRO A 23 -41.98 2.28 -3.86
CA PRO A 23 -41.06 3.28 -3.31
C PRO A 23 -39.84 2.69 -2.59
N CYS A 24 -39.89 1.44 -2.12
CA CYS A 24 -38.75 0.75 -1.51
C CYS A 24 -37.69 0.31 -2.53
N ILE A 25 -38.07 0.02 -3.78
CA ILE A 25 -37.14 -0.42 -4.83
C ILE A 25 -36.11 0.69 -5.18
N PRO A 26 -36.51 1.95 -5.46
CA PRO A 26 -35.58 3.07 -5.67
C PRO A 26 -34.71 3.36 -4.44
N PHE A 27 -35.27 3.26 -3.23
CA PHE A 27 -34.52 3.47 -1.98
C PHE A 27 -33.43 2.41 -1.80
N TYR A 28 -33.76 1.12 -1.99
CA TYR A 28 -32.80 0.02 -1.91
C TYR A 28 -31.74 0.11 -3.02
N LEU A 29 -32.13 0.44 -4.26
CA LEU A 29 -31.18 0.67 -5.35
C LEU A 29 -30.26 1.86 -5.07
N GLY A 30 -30.81 2.97 -4.56
CA GLY A 30 -30.06 4.15 -4.15
C GLY A 30 -29.08 3.86 -3.02
N TRP A 31 -29.50 3.13 -1.99
CA TRP A 31 -28.64 2.65 -0.91
C TRP A 31 -27.52 1.77 -1.44
N LYS A 32 -27.83 0.80 -2.31
CA LYS A 32 -26.85 -0.13 -2.87
C LYS A 32 -25.84 0.59 -3.77
N LEU A 33 -26.28 1.56 -4.56
CA LEU A 33 -25.41 2.41 -5.37
C LEU A 33 -24.55 3.32 -4.50
N SER A 34 -25.11 3.92 -3.45
CA SER A 34 -24.38 4.72 -2.47
C SER A 34 -23.29 3.91 -1.77
N GLN A 35 -23.61 2.68 -1.30
CA GLN A 35 -22.61 1.78 -0.73
C GLN A 35 -21.53 1.39 -1.73
N LYS A 36 -21.88 1.11 -2.99
CA LYS A 36 -20.90 0.82 -4.04
C LYS A 36 -19.95 2.00 -4.27
N THR A 37 -20.49 3.22 -4.35
CA THR A 37 -19.68 4.44 -4.51
C THR A 37 -18.78 4.67 -3.30
N PHE A 38 -19.32 4.50 -2.08
CA PHE A 38 -18.56 4.61 -0.85
C PHE A 38 -17.39 3.61 -0.79
N ILE A 39 -17.65 2.33 -1.10
CA ILE A 39 -16.62 1.29 -1.15
C ILE A 39 -15.57 1.63 -2.21
N LYS A 40 -15.99 2.07 -3.40
CA LYS A 40 -15.06 2.47 -4.46
C LYS A 40 -14.18 3.65 -4.01
N GLN A 41 -14.76 4.62 -3.31
CA GLN A 41 -14.02 5.77 -2.79
C GLN A 41 -13.01 5.34 -1.72
N LEU A 42 -13.41 4.48 -0.77
CA LEU A 42 -12.52 3.92 0.24
C LEU A 42 -11.34 3.15 -0.39
N LEU A 43 -11.61 2.38 -1.45
CA LEU A 43 -10.57 1.64 -2.18
C LEU A 43 -9.60 2.59 -2.90
N LEU A 44 -10.11 3.65 -3.53
CA LEU A 44 -9.27 4.66 -4.18
C LEU A 44 -8.43 5.44 -3.16
N ASP A 45 -9.00 5.79 -2.01
CA ASP A 45 -8.29 6.48 -0.93
C ASP A 45 -7.18 5.59 -0.35
N THR A 46 -7.47 4.30 -0.13
CA THR A 46 -6.48 3.32 0.33
C THR A 46 -5.35 3.16 -0.69
N LEU A 47 -5.70 3.06 -1.98
CA LEU A 47 -4.72 2.95 -3.06
C LEU A 47 -3.86 4.21 -3.17
N LYS A 48 -4.44 5.40 -3.00
CA LYS A 48 -3.71 6.66 -2.93
C LYS A 48 -2.69 6.67 -1.80
N GLN A 49 -3.10 6.25 -0.59
CA GLN A 49 -2.18 6.16 0.55
C GLN A 49 -1.01 5.18 0.29
N ARG A 50 -1.26 4.06 -0.41
CA ARG A 50 -0.21 3.12 -0.82
C ARG A 50 0.76 3.75 -1.84
N PHE A 51 0.26 4.53 -2.80
CA PHE A 51 1.11 5.28 -3.73
C PHE A 51 1.93 6.38 -3.03
N ASP A 52 1.33 7.09 -2.08
CA ASP A 52 2.03 8.12 -1.29
C ASP A 52 3.16 7.48 -0.48
N ALA A 53 2.91 6.34 0.17
CA ALA A 53 3.94 5.57 0.87
C ALA A 53 5.07 5.10 -0.07
N LEU A 54 4.72 4.57 -1.25
CA LEU A 54 5.69 4.19 -2.27
C LEU A 54 6.53 5.38 -2.74
N HIS A 55 5.93 6.56 -2.90
CA HIS A 55 6.63 7.77 -3.32
C HIS A 55 7.69 8.19 -2.30
N GLU A 56 7.38 8.11 -1.01
CA GLU A 56 8.36 8.39 0.04
C GLU A 56 9.50 7.37 0.05
N ILE A 57 9.21 6.08 -0.10
CA ILE A 57 10.25 5.05 -0.23
C ILE A 57 11.15 5.34 -1.44
N LYS A 58 10.56 5.65 -2.60
CA LYS A 58 11.29 6.01 -3.83
C LYS A 58 12.20 7.21 -3.60
N SER A 59 11.77 8.21 -2.83
CA SER A 59 12.59 9.39 -2.51
C SER A 59 13.87 9.02 -1.73
N VAL A 60 13.79 8.03 -0.84
CA VAL A 60 14.94 7.52 -0.08
C VAL A 60 15.85 6.70 -1.00
N ILE A 61 15.27 5.76 -1.75
CA ILE A 61 15.99 4.82 -2.62
C ILE A 61 16.64 5.50 -3.82
N ARG A 62 16.11 6.62 -4.34
CA ARG A 62 16.70 7.38 -5.46
C ARG A 62 18.15 7.80 -5.21
N ASN A 63 18.59 7.84 -3.96
CA ASN A 63 19.96 8.20 -3.60
C ASN A 63 20.94 7.03 -3.72
N ILE A 64 20.44 5.80 -3.89
CA ILE A 64 21.24 4.68 -4.32
C ILE A 64 21.57 4.91 -5.80
N PRO A 65 22.85 5.01 -6.18
CA PRO A 65 23.23 5.22 -7.57
C PRO A 65 22.57 4.18 -8.50
N PRO A 66 21.83 4.62 -9.54
CA PRO A 66 21.14 3.71 -10.44
C PRO A 66 22.12 2.94 -11.32
N ASP A 67 23.24 3.58 -11.68
CA ASP A 67 24.18 3.10 -12.71
C ASP A 67 25.30 2.22 -12.14
N LEU A 68 25.38 2.09 -10.81
CA LEU A 68 26.39 1.24 -10.18
C LEU A 68 25.87 -0.19 -10.05
N SER A 69 26.65 -1.13 -10.59
CA SER A 69 26.53 -2.54 -10.25
C SER A 69 26.82 -2.76 -8.76
N ARG A 70 26.37 -3.90 -8.23
CA ARG A 70 26.66 -4.31 -6.85
C ARG A 70 28.15 -4.23 -6.50
N LYS A 71 29.03 -4.69 -7.39
CA LYS A 71 30.48 -4.68 -7.17
C LYS A 71 31.01 -3.24 -7.05
N GLU A 72 30.62 -2.37 -7.99
CA GLU A 72 31.03 -0.96 -7.95
C GLU A 72 30.45 -0.23 -6.74
N LEU A 73 29.25 -0.61 -6.29
CA LEU A 73 28.66 -0.08 -5.07
C LEU A 73 29.46 -0.50 -3.83
N ILE A 74 29.89 -1.77 -3.74
CA ILE A 74 30.77 -2.27 -2.67
C ILE A 74 32.10 -1.51 -2.67
N ASP A 75 32.74 -1.40 -3.84
CA ASP A 75 34.02 -0.69 -3.98
C ASP A 75 33.91 0.76 -3.56
N ARG A 76 32.82 1.44 -3.94
CA ARG A 76 32.55 2.83 -3.56
C ARG A 76 32.25 2.96 -2.06
N LEU A 77 31.49 2.04 -1.47
CA LEU A 77 31.21 2.05 -0.03
C LEU A 77 32.47 1.86 0.81
N ASN A 78 33.44 1.08 0.33
CA ASN A 78 34.72 0.88 0.98
C ASN A 78 35.71 2.04 0.78
N SER A 79 35.72 2.65 -0.41
CA SER A 79 36.69 3.69 -0.78
C SER A 79 36.27 5.11 -0.40
N ASP A 80 34.97 5.37 -0.27
CA ASP A 80 34.40 6.69 0.03
C ASP A 80 33.57 6.67 1.34
N PRO A 81 34.20 7.02 2.48
CA PRO A 81 33.53 7.06 3.78
C PRO A 81 32.37 8.04 3.87
N GLU A 82 32.44 9.17 3.15
CA GLU A 82 31.38 10.18 3.13
C GLU A 82 30.16 9.67 2.35
N PHE A 83 30.38 8.99 1.22
CA PHE A 83 29.31 8.30 0.51
C PHE A 83 28.65 7.22 1.38
N CYS A 84 29.45 6.37 2.04
CA CYS A 84 28.94 5.34 2.95
C CYS A 84 28.08 5.94 4.06
N LYS A 85 28.57 6.99 4.73
CA LYS A 85 27.85 7.70 5.79
C LYS A 85 26.55 8.33 5.29
N SER A 86 26.60 9.00 4.13
CA SER A 86 25.44 9.65 3.50
C SER A 86 24.36 8.62 3.15
N LEU A 87 24.72 7.53 2.49
CA LEU A 87 23.78 6.49 2.09
C LEU A 87 23.18 5.79 3.32
N THR A 88 24.00 5.47 4.31
CA THR A 88 23.58 4.90 5.60
C THR A 88 22.55 5.79 6.29
N SER A 89 22.86 7.09 6.44
CA SER A 89 21.98 8.07 7.08
C SER A 89 20.62 8.14 6.39
N ARG A 90 20.57 8.00 5.07
CA ARG A 90 19.32 8.01 4.33
C ARG A 90 18.56 6.70 4.46
N LEU A 91 19.23 5.55 4.40
CA LEU A 91 18.55 4.27 4.55
C LEU A 91 17.98 4.06 5.96
N ILE A 92 18.55 4.71 6.97
CA ILE A 92 17.93 4.77 8.31
C ILE A 92 16.51 5.36 8.26
N ARG A 93 16.22 6.29 7.33
CA ARG A 93 14.86 6.83 7.13
C ARG A 93 13.83 5.74 6.83
N LEU A 94 14.24 4.63 6.23
CA LEU A 94 13.33 3.51 5.93
C LEU A 94 12.77 2.88 7.22
N PHE A 95 13.52 2.85 8.32
CA PHE A 95 12.99 2.40 9.62
C PHE A 95 11.89 3.34 10.14
N GLY A 96 12.05 4.65 9.97
CA GLY A 96 10.99 5.61 10.29
C GLY A 96 9.76 5.43 9.41
N LEU A 97 9.96 5.29 8.10
CA LEU A 97 8.87 5.05 7.14
C LEU A 97 8.11 3.77 7.46
N ARG A 98 8.80 2.71 7.86
CA ARG A 98 8.19 1.46 8.32
C ARG A 98 7.14 1.73 9.39
N ASN A 99 7.45 2.55 10.39
CA ASN A 99 6.55 2.82 11.51
C ASN A 99 5.44 3.83 11.15
N GLU A 100 5.76 4.84 10.33
CA GLU A 100 4.83 5.92 9.98
C GLU A 100 3.78 5.50 8.93
N ARG A 101 4.14 4.57 8.05
CA ARG A 101 3.33 4.24 6.86
C ARG A 101 2.58 2.92 6.97
N ILE A 102 2.68 2.19 8.07
CA ILE A 102 1.74 1.07 8.35
C ILE A 102 0.33 1.65 8.53
N PRO A 103 -0.71 1.10 7.88
CA PRO A 103 -0.77 -0.17 7.15
C PRO A 103 -0.61 -0.09 5.62
N PHE A 104 -0.18 1.05 5.07
CA PHE A 104 -0.13 1.33 3.62
C PHE A 104 1.16 0.88 2.93
N LEU A 105 2.09 0.28 3.67
CA LEU A 105 3.28 -0.36 3.11
C LEU A 105 2.98 -1.77 2.63
N GLU A 106 3.57 -2.15 1.50
CA GLU A 106 3.50 -3.54 1.04
C GLU A 106 4.24 -4.49 2.00
N SER A 107 3.63 -5.63 2.28
CA SER A 107 4.19 -6.65 3.19
C SER A 107 5.59 -7.12 2.77
N GLU A 108 5.83 -7.24 1.46
CA GLU A 108 7.13 -7.65 0.90
C GLU A 108 8.22 -6.62 1.22
N PHE A 109 7.88 -5.32 1.24
CA PHE A 109 8.83 -4.27 1.59
C PHE A 109 9.09 -4.25 3.10
N ILE A 110 8.05 -4.43 3.92
CA ILE A 110 8.20 -4.57 5.37
C ILE A 110 9.12 -5.75 5.69
N ASP A 111 8.88 -6.90 5.06
CA ASP A 111 9.71 -8.09 5.20
C ASP A 111 11.17 -7.84 4.80
N LEU A 112 11.40 -7.08 3.73
CA LEU A 112 12.76 -6.71 3.31
C LEU A 112 13.45 -5.85 4.38
N LEU A 113 12.74 -4.88 4.97
CA LEU A 113 13.31 -4.04 6.02
C LEU A 113 13.66 -4.86 7.27
N ASP A 114 12.72 -5.67 7.74
CA ASP A 114 12.85 -6.41 9.01
C ASP A 114 13.92 -7.50 8.91
N LYS A 115 13.93 -8.24 7.79
CA LYS A 115 14.83 -9.39 7.63
C LYS A 115 16.20 -9.02 7.10
N ARG A 116 16.32 -7.94 6.32
CA ARG A 116 17.55 -7.61 5.59
C ARG A 116 18.17 -6.28 5.99
N LEU A 117 17.38 -5.25 6.32
CA LEU A 117 17.95 -3.95 6.72
C LEU A 117 18.30 -3.94 8.21
N GLU A 118 17.39 -4.37 9.08
CA GLU A 118 17.57 -4.33 10.53
C GLU A 118 18.88 -4.99 11.01
N PRO A 119 19.28 -6.18 10.50
CA PRO A 119 20.51 -6.84 10.95
C PRO A 119 21.80 -6.11 10.58
N LEU A 120 21.75 -5.16 9.65
CA LEU A 120 22.91 -4.37 9.21
C LEU A 120 23.25 -3.26 10.20
N PHE A 121 22.37 -2.99 11.16
CA PHE A 121 22.52 -1.95 12.15
C PHE A 121 22.61 -2.50 13.56
N ILE A 122 23.26 -1.74 14.43
CA ILE A 122 23.14 -1.84 15.88
C ILE A 122 22.15 -0.74 16.27
N ILE A 123 21.05 -1.13 16.91
CA ILE A 123 19.94 -0.23 17.25
C ILE A 123 19.95 -0.06 18.77
N GLU A 124 20.31 1.12 19.23
CA GLU A 124 20.37 1.45 20.66
C GLU A 124 19.66 2.78 20.92
N ASN A 125 18.56 2.75 21.67
CA ASN A 125 17.82 3.95 22.11
C ASN A 125 17.49 4.95 20.98
N GLY A 126 17.11 4.44 19.80
CA GLY A 126 16.79 5.27 18.62
C GLY A 126 18.00 5.74 17.80
N THR A 127 19.21 5.34 18.19
CA THR A 127 20.43 5.50 17.40
C THR A 127 20.66 4.27 16.54
N TYR A 128 21.05 4.50 15.28
CA TYR A 128 21.33 3.45 14.31
C TYR A 128 22.80 3.51 13.91
N ILE A 129 23.57 2.50 14.30
CA ILE A 129 25.00 2.42 13.98
C ILE A 129 25.19 1.32 12.95
N PHE A 130 25.74 1.68 11.79
CA PHE A 130 25.99 0.71 10.71
C PHE A 130 27.16 -0.21 11.02
N ARG A 131 26.96 -1.51 10.79
CA ARG A 131 27.96 -2.57 10.92
C ARG A 131 28.83 -2.63 9.67
N LYS A 132 30.05 -2.10 9.75
CA LYS A 132 30.96 -2.01 8.59
C LYS A 132 31.36 -3.38 8.03
N GLU A 133 31.36 -4.41 8.86
CA GLU A 133 31.58 -5.80 8.44
C GLU A 133 30.46 -6.36 7.55
N LYS A 134 29.35 -5.62 7.41
CA LYS A 134 28.17 -5.98 6.61
C LYS A 134 28.01 -5.15 5.32
N ILE A 135 29.09 -4.56 4.82
CA ILE A 135 29.07 -3.74 3.59
C ILE A 135 28.55 -4.51 2.38
N GLU A 136 28.90 -5.78 2.23
CA GLU A 136 28.42 -6.60 1.12
C GLU A 136 26.90 -6.84 1.22
N GLU A 137 26.40 -7.21 2.40
CA GLU A 137 24.96 -7.38 2.62
C GLU A 137 24.19 -6.06 2.46
N PHE A 138 24.81 -4.93 2.80
CA PHE A 138 24.25 -3.60 2.61
C PHE A 138 24.14 -3.22 1.13
N ALA A 139 25.16 -3.51 0.33
CA ALA A 139 25.09 -3.32 -1.12
C ALA A 139 24.03 -4.23 -1.76
N ASN A 140 23.94 -5.49 -1.31
CA ASN A 140 22.90 -6.43 -1.75
C ASN A 140 21.49 -5.91 -1.42
N PHE A 141 21.29 -5.41 -0.20
CA PHE A 141 20.03 -4.80 0.21
C PHE A 141 19.66 -3.62 -0.69
N ALA A 142 20.61 -2.72 -0.97
CA ALA A 142 20.36 -1.53 -1.78
C ALA A 142 19.91 -1.91 -3.21
N GLU A 143 20.48 -2.95 -3.80
CA GLU A 143 20.05 -3.49 -5.09
C GLU A 143 18.65 -4.13 -5.01
N GLU A 144 18.43 -5.01 -4.04
CA GLU A 144 17.13 -5.68 -3.84
C GLU A 144 16.00 -4.65 -3.60
N ALA A 145 16.26 -3.61 -2.80
CA ALA A 145 15.30 -2.55 -2.53
C ALA A 145 14.92 -1.77 -3.80
N LYS A 146 15.88 -1.48 -4.68
CA LYS A 146 15.61 -0.85 -5.99
C LYS A 146 14.66 -1.72 -6.83
N SER A 147 14.98 -3.00 -6.96
CA SER A 147 14.17 -3.94 -7.75
C SER A 147 12.76 -4.13 -7.18
N LEU A 148 12.65 -4.26 -5.85
CA LEU A 148 11.38 -4.46 -5.18
C LEU A 148 10.46 -3.24 -5.35
N VAL A 149 10.99 -2.03 -5.22
CA VAL A 149 10.21 -0.81 -5.41
C VAL A 149 9.70 -0.65 -6.84
N ALA A 150 10.49 -1.02 -7.85
CA ALA A 150 10.01 -1.05 -9.23
C ALA A 150 8.87 -2.07 -9.41
N SER A 151 8.99 -3.26 -8.80
CA SER A 151 7.95 -4.28 -8.84
C SER A 151 6.65 -3.84 -8.16
N ILE A 152 6.74 -3.22 -6.99
CA ILE A 152 5.59 -2.67 -6.25
C ILE A 152 4.91 -1.56 -7.06
N GLU A 153 5.69 -0.68 -7.69
CA GLU A 153 5.15 0.38 -8.55
C GLU A 153 4.32 -0.18 -9.71
N GLU A 154 4.84 -1.22 -10.39
CA GLU A 154 4.11 -1.90 -11.45
C GLU A 154 2.83 -2.53 -10.93
N LYS A 155 2.89 -3.22 -9.78
CA LYS A 155 1.74 -3.86 -9.14
C LYS A 155 0.65 -2.83 -8.82
N LEU A 156 0.98 -1.75 -8.13
CA LEU A 156 0.04 -0.67 -7.79
C LEU A 156 -0.54 0.00 -9.04
N THR A 157 0.28 0.20 -10.08
CA THR A 157 -0.19 0.78 -11.36
C THR A 157 -1.20 -0.14 -12.05
N ARG A 158 -1.00 -1.46 -12.02
CA ARG A 158 -1.95 -2.44 -12.56
C ARG A 158 -3.25 -2.46 -11.74
N GLU A 159 -3.15 -2.45 -10.42
CA GLU A 159 -4.31 -2.37 -9.53
C GLU A 159 -5.13 -1.10 -9.79
N HIS A 160 -4.47 0.06 -9.95
CA HIS A 160 -5.13 1.32 -10.29
C HIS A 160 -5.90 1.24 -11.61
N LYS A 161 -5.26 0.70 -12.66
CA LYS A 161 -5.90 0.51 -13.98
C LYS A 161 -7.13 -0.40 -13.90
N ASN A 162 -7.10 -1.43 -13.06
CA ASN A 162 -8.23 -2.34 -12.89
C ASN A 162 -9.40 -1.71 -12.13
N GLN A 163 -9.16 -0.78 -11.22
CA GLN A 163 -10.20 -0.04 -10.48
C GLN A 163 -10.88 1.07 -11.31
N LEU A 164 -10.23 1.50 -12.40
CA LEU A 164 -10.76 2.48 -13.35
C LEU A 164 -11.58 1.84 -14.50
N LYS A 165 -11.49 0.53 -14.69
CA LYS A 165 -12.34 -0.24 -15.63
C LYS A 165 -13.65 -0.63 -14.98
#